data_AF-A0A1H3F0Z5-F1
#
_entry.id   AF-A0A1H3F0Z5-F1
#
_cell.length_a   1.000
_cell.length_b   1.000
_cell.length_c   1.000
_cell.angle_alpha   90.00
_cell.angle_beta   90.00
_cell.angle_gamma   90.00
#
_symmetry.space_group_name_H-M   'P 1'
#
loop_
_entity.id
_entity.type
_entity.pdbx_description
1 polymer ?
#
loop_
_entity_poly.entity_id
_entity_poly.type
_entity_poly.pdbx_seq_one_letter_code
_entity_poly.pdbx_strand_id
1 'polypeptide(L)'
;MKQIEEYWPLVLQEIEELQEIANTENIEIDELKESVSNLIDDQFIETATERGIARREKIYKITPFADDSLETRRFRVLARENDKLPYTYKVLINKLNQLCGENGYVMTLNAGEYTLNIKIELVVKRMFDEVDKLVRKMAPSNLVITVELRYNQHLTLSKFTHAQLSQYTHKQLREEVIS
;
A
#
# COMPACT_ATOMS: atom_id res chain seq x y z
N MET A 1 12.06 26.63 -24.98
CA MET A 1 13.10 27.66 -24.74
C MET A 1 13.52 28.21 -26.09
N LYS A 2 13.94 29.47 -26.15
CA LYS A 2 14.34 30.15 -27.41
C LYS A 2 15.59 29.51 -28.02
N GLN A 3 15.81 29.73 -29.32
CA GLN A 3 17.07 29.38 -29.98
C GLN A 3 18.21 30.27 -29.48
N ILE A 4 19.46 29.80 -29.57
CA ILE A 4 20.65 30.51 -29.07
C ILE A 4 20.76 31.91 -29.69
N GLU A 5 20.47 32.02 -30.98
CA GLU A 5 20.55 33.27 -31.76
C GLU A 5 19.71 34.38 -31.15
N GLU A 6 18.55 34.05 -30.57
CA GLU A 6 17.65 35.02 -29.95
C GLU A 6 18.23 35.65 -28.68
N TYR A 7 19.28 35.06 -28.09
CA TYR A 7 19.98 35.61 -26.94
C TYR A 7 21.13 36.56 -27.35
N TRP A 8 21.49 36.60 -28.63
CA TRP A 8 22.57 37.44 -29.12
C TRP A 8 22.12 38.87 -29.40
N PRO A 9 23.04 39.87 -29.31
CA PRO A 9 22.81 41.19 -29.88
C PRO A 9 22.53 41.12 -31.38
N LEU A 10 21.62 41.98 -31.88
CA LEU A 10 21.18 42.00 -33.29
C LEU A 10 22.35 42.03 -34.30
N VAL A 11 23.44 42.73 -33.97
CA VAL A 11 24.64 42.85 -34.83
C VAL A 11 25.31 41.49 -35.08
N LEU A 12 25.21 40.54 -34.15
CA LEU A 12 25.79 39.20 -34.30
C LEU A 12 24.87 38.22 -35.01
N GLN A 13 23.55 38.48 -35.02
CA GLN A 13 22.57 37.64 -35.71
C GLN A 13 22.68 37.71 -37.24
N GLU A 14 23.26 38.78 -37.78
CA GLU A 14 23.43 38.99 -39.23
C GLU A 14 24.67 38.27 -39.80
N ILE A 15 25.55 37.73 -38.95
CA ILE A 15 26.79 37.08 -39.38
C ILE A 15 26.51 35.61 -39.73
N GLU A 16 26.65 35.25 -41.02
CA GLU A 16 26.37 33.89 -41.52
C GLU A 16 27.15 32.79 -40.77
N GLU A 17 28.43 33.05 -40.46
CA GLU A 17 29.28 32.08 -39.75
C GLU A 17 28.74 31.75 -38.36
N LEU A 18 28.16 32.75 -37.67
CA LEU A 18 27.56 32.56 -36.36
C LEU A 18 26.19 31.86 -36.46
N GLN A 19 25.41 32.10 -37.52
CA GLN A 19 24.16 31.36 -37.77
C GLN A 19 24.41 29.86 -37.94
N GLU A 20 25.44 29.48 -38.72
CA GLU A 20 25.77 28.07 -38.90
C GLU A 20 26.28 27.39 -37.61
N ILE A 21 27.04 28.13 -36.78
CA ILE A 21 27.43 27.68 -35.45
C ILE A 21 26.18 27.47 -34.58
N ALA A 22 25.27 28.44 -34.55
CA ALA A 22 24.04 28.35 -33.77
C ALA A 22 23.13 27.20 -34.23
N ASN A 23 23.02 26.95 -35.53
CA ASN A 23 22.28 25.80 -36.07
C ASN A 23 22.80 24.48 -35.49
N THR A 24 24.12 24.33 -35.44
CA THR A 24 24.75 23.13 -34.88
C THR A 24 24.57 23.05 -33.36
N GLU A 25 24.81 24.15 -32.65
CA GLU A 25 24.67 24.20 -31.19
C GLU A 25 23.22 24.02 -30.72
N ASN A 26 22.25 24.53 -31.47
CA ASN A 26 20.83 24.39 -31.16
C ASN A 26 20.40 22.92 -31.13
N ILE A 27 20.96 22.05 -31.99
CA ILE A 27 20.68 20.59 -31.97
C ILE A 27 21.08 19.99 -30.62
N GLU A 28 22.33 20.22 -30.20
CA GLU A 28 22.87 19.74 -28.92
C GLU A 28 22.08 20.29 -27.74
N ILE A 29 21.72 21.57 -27.79
CA ILE A 29 20.91 22.21 -26.76
C ILE A 29 19.51 21.61 -26.70
N ASP A 30 18.90 21.28 -27.84
CA ASP A 30 17.57 20.67 -27.89
C ASP A 30 17.58 19.24 -27.35
N GLU A 31 18.61 18.46 -27.64
CA GLU A 31 18.82 17.14 -27.00
C GLU A 31 19.01 17.27 -25.47
N LEU A 32 19.81 18.25 -25.03
CA LEU A 32 19.96 18.56 -23.61
C LEU A 32 18.62 18.95 -22.97
N LYS A 33 17.80 19.77 -23.64
CA LYS A 33 16.46 20.15 -23.15
C LYS A 33 15.56 18.92 -23.01
N GLU A 34 15.55 18.04 -24.00
CA GLU A 34 14.78 16.81 -23.94
C GLU A 34 15.25 15.94 -22.76
N SER A 35 16.57 15.83 -22.56
CA SER A 35 17.13 15.08 -21.43
C SER A 35 16.72 15.66 -20.06
N VAL A 36 16.63 16.98 -19.95
CA VAL A 36 16.18 17.67 -18.74
C VAL A 36 14.69 17.47 -18.51
N SER A 37 13.87 17.57 -19.57
CA SER A 37 12.44 17.26 -19.48
C SER A 37 12.22 15.83 -19.02
N ASN A 38 12.90 14.87 -19.65
CA ASN A 38 12.86 13.46 -19.28
C ASN A 38 13.29 13.23 -17.82
N LEU A 39 14.26 14.00 -17.31
CA LEU A 39 14.68 13.92 -15.91
C LEU A 39 13.58 14.41 -14.96
N ILE A 40 12.89 15.51 -15.31
CA ILE A 40 11.76 16.03 -14.54
C ILE A 40 10.60 15.03 -14.57
N ASP A 41 10.28 14.49 -15.74
CA ASP A 41 9.24 13.48 -15.91
C ASP A 41 9.58 12.19 -15.13
N ASP A 42 10.84 11.79 -15.13
CA ASP A 42 11.35 10.68 -14.34
C ASP A 42 11.14 10.87 -12.82
N GLN A 43 10.83 12.08 -12.31
CA GLN A 43 10.51 12.31 -10.90
C GLN A 43 9.12 11.82 -10.50
N PHE A 44 8.17 11.72 -11.44
CA PHE A 44 6.80 11.30 -11.16
C PHE A 44 6.53 9.93 -11.79
N ILE A 45 5.86 9.02 -11.08
CA ILE A 45 5.63 7.65 -11.60
C ILE A 45 4.73 7.66 -12.85
N GLU A 46 3.78 8.59 -12.90
CA GLU A 46 2.81 8.70 -14.01
C GLU A 46 3.45 9.18 -15.31
N THR A 47 4.46 10.06 -15.25
CA THR A 47 5.14 10.59 -16.43
C THR A 47 6.51 9.97 -16.69
N ALA A 48 7.04 9.17 -15.75
CA ALA A 48 8.38 8.60 -15.84
C ALA A 48 8.62 7.80 -17.12
N THR A 49 9.78 8.05 -17.74
CA THR A 49 10.23 7.31 -18.93
C THR A 49 10.65 5.88 -18.56
N GLU A 50 10.98 5.06 -19.56
CA GLU A 50 11.49 3.70 -19.33
C GLU A 50 12.70 3.68 -18.39
N ARG A 51 13.58 4.69 -18.50
CA ARG A 51 14.77 4.83 -17.66
C ARG A 51 14.38 5.12 -16.21
N GLY A 52 13.45 6.04 -15.99
CA GLY A 52 12.94 6.38 -14.66
C GLY A 52 12.23 5.20 -13.98
N ILE A 53 11.48 4.41 -14.74
CA ILE A 53 10.79 3.22 -14.24
C ILE A 53 11.79 2.08 -13.95
N ALA A 54 12.74 1.80 -14.84
CA ALA A 54 13.77 0.79 -14.60
C ALA A 54 14.57 1.05 -13.32
N ARG A 55 14.87 2.32 -13.02
CA ARG A 55 15.53 2.72 -11.77
C ARG A 55 14.67 2.39 -10.55
N ARG A 56 13.37 2.70 -10.59
CA ARG A 56 12.43 2.40 -9.49
C ARG A 56 12.24 0.91 -9.30
N GLU A 57 12.11 0.14 -10.38
CA GLU A 57 12.03 -1.32 -10.32
C GLU A 57 13.22 -1.93 -9.58
N LYS A 58 14.43 -1.42 -9.83
CA LYS A 58 15.64 -1.82 -9.09
C LYS A 58 15.56 -1.47 -7.60
N ILE A 59 15.02 -0.32 -7.24
CA ILE A 59 14.82 0.10 -5.83
C ILE A 59 13.82 -0.84 -5.14
N TYR A 60 12.68 -1.12 -5.77
CA TYR A 60 11.63 -1.97 -5.21
C TYR A 60 11.85 -3.47 -5.38
N LYS A 61 12.94 -3.87 -6.04
CA LYS A 61 13.26 -5.26 -6.41
C LYS A 61 12.13 -5.93 -7.22
N ILE A 62 11.55 -5.18 -8.15
CA ILE A 62 10.56 -5.66 -9.12
C ILE A 62 11.33 -6.09 -10.38
N THR A 63 11.00 -7.26 -10.92
CA THR A 63 11.56 -7.72 -12.20
C THR A 63 10.47 -7.60 -13.26
N PRO A 64 10.65 -6.78 -14.32
CA PRO A 64 9.69 -6.68 -15.40
C PRO A 64 9.64 -7.98 -16.22
N PHE A 65 8.48 -8.29 -16.80
CA PHE A 65 8.38 -9.37 -17.77
C PHE A 65 8.76 -8.88 -19.17
N ALA A 66 9.13 -9.81 -20.06
CA ALA A 66 9.53 -9.47 -21.43
C ALA A 66 8.40 -8.81 -22.24
N ASP A 67 7.15 -9.16 -21.96
CA ASP A 67 5.97 -8.68 -22.70
C ASP A 67 5.30 -7.45 -22.05
N ASP A 68 5.94 -6.83 -21.05
CA ASP A 68 5.34 -5.71 -20.33
C ASP A 68 5.38 -4.39 -21.10
N SER A 69 4.24 -3.70 -21.15
CA SER A 69 4.19 -2.31 -21.58
C SER A 69 4.70 -1.34 -20.49
N LEU A 70 5.14 -0.15 -20.88
CA LEU A 70 5.52 0.94 -19.97
C LEU A 70 4.43 1.22 -18.93
N GLU A 71 3.17 1.30 -19.37
CA GLU A 71 2.01 1.56 -18.50
C GLU A 71 1.83 0.46 -17.45
N THR A 72 1.98 -0.80 -17.85
CA THR A 72 1.91 -1.93 -16.93
C THR A 72 3.03 -1.86 -15.88
N ARG A 73 4.24 -1.44 -16.29
CA ARG A 73 5.39 -1.27 -15.37
C ARG A 73 5.16 -0.10 -14.41
N ARG A 74 4.69 1.06 -14.91
CA ARG A 74 4.28 2.22 -14.10
C ARG A 74 3.26 1.82 -13.04
N PHE A 75 2.23 1.07 -13.43
CA PHE A 75 1.20 0.58 -12.52
C PHE A 75 1.77 -0.30 -11.40
N ARG A 76 2.67 -1.25 -11.71
CA ARG A 76 3.27 -2.11 -10.68
C ARG A 76 4.14 -1.35 -9.70
N VAL A 77 4.96 -0.42 -10.20
CA VAL A 77 5.78 0.44 -9.35
C VAL A 77 4.88 1.29 -8.44
N LEU A 78 3.81 1.87 -9.00
CA LEU A 78 2.83 2.65 -8.24
C LEU A 78 2.11 1.80 -7.19
N ALA A 79 1.71 0.57 -7.53
CA ALA A 79 1.08 -0.35 -6.59
C ALA A 79 2.02 -0.68 -5.43
N ARG A 80 3.32 -0.85 -5.71
CA ARG A 80 4.33 -1.14 -4.68
C ARG A 80 4.64 0.05 -3.79
N GLU A 81 4.67 1.26 -4.35
CA GLU A 81 4.84 2.49 -3.57
C GLU A 81 3.62 2.77 -2.67
N ASN A 82 2.43 2.40 -3.15
CA ASN A 82 1.19 2.46 -2.38
C ASN A 82 1.01 1.30 -1.38
N ASP A 83 1.77 0.22 -1.51
CA ASP A 83 1.82 -0.92 -0.57
C ASP A 83 2.57 -0.56 0.73
N LYS A 84 2.39 0.66 1.22
CA LYS A 84 2.78 1.03 2.58
C LYS A 84 1.92 0.22 3.55
N LEU A 85 2.59 -0.38 4.53
CA LEU A 85 1.93 -1.03 5.67
C LEU A 85 0.86 -0.08 6.21
N PRO A 86 -0.44 -0.46 6.16
CA PRO A 86 -1.47 0.48 6.55
C PRO A 86 -1.49 0.58 8.08
N TYR A 87 -0.78 1.56 8.61
CA TYR A 87 -0.70 1.86 10.05
C TYR A 87 -1.94 2.60 10.57
N THR A 88 -2.98 2.76 9.74
CA THR A 88 -4.20 3.47 10.11
C THR A 88 -5.27 2.51 10.60
N TYR A 89 -5.97 2.92 11.64
CA TYR A 89 -7.09 2.18 12.25
C TYR A 89 -8.15 1.76 11.21
N LYS A 90 -8.47 2.65 10.25
CA LYS A 90 -9.45 2.38 9.18
C LYS A 90 -9.03 1.22 8.28
N VAL A 91 -7.75 1.14 7.90
CA VAL A 91 -7.31 0.08 7.00
C VAL A 91 -7.16 -1.24 7.75
N LEU A 92 -6.83 -1.20 9.05
CA LEU A 92 -6.91 -2.39 9.90
C LEU A 92 -8.35 -2.93 9.94
N ILE A 93 -9.36 -2.09 10.13
CA ILE A 93 -10.79 -2.47 10.03
C ILE A 93 -11.10 -3.10 8.67
N ASN A 94 -10.71 -2.47 7.57
CA ASN A 94 -11.01 -2.99 6.23
C ASN A 94 -10.42 -4.40 6.01
N LYS A 95 -9.20 -4.63 6.49
CA LYS A 95 -8.55 -5.95 6.39
C LYS A 95 -9.18 -6.98 7.33
N LEU A 96 -9.57 -6.59 8.54
CA LEU A 96 -10.30 -7.47 9.46
C LEU A 96 -11.69 -7.83 8.91
N ASN A 97 -12.39 -6.89 8.28
CA ASN A 97 -13.65 -7.15 7.58
C ASN A 97 -13.48 -8.14 6.42
N GLN A 98 -12.38 -8.08 5.68
CA GLN A 98 -12.08 -9.04 4.61
C GLN A 98 -11.81 -10.46 5.14
N LEU A 99 -11.12 -10.59 6.28
CA LEU A 99 -10.78 -11.90 6.85
C LEU A 99 -11.92 -12.54 7.66
N CYS A 100 -12.65 -11.74 8.44
CA CYS A 100 -13.62 -12.25 9.41
C CYS A 100 -15.08 -11.89 9.07
N GLY A 101 -15.31 -10.99 8.12
CA GLY A 101 -16.62 -10.36 7.91
C GLY A 101 -16.90 -9.26 8.95
N GLU A 102 -17.85 -8.37 8.63
CA GLU A 102 -18.17 -7.19 9.45
C GLU A 102 -18.63 -7.54 10.87
N ASN A 103 -19.24 -8.70 11.05
CA ASN A 103 -19.74 -9.18 12.35
C ASN A 103 -18.81 -10.22 13.01
N GLY A 104 -17.64 -10.52 12.41
CA GLY A 104 -16.76 -11.59 12.86
C GLY A 104 -15.79 -11.19 13.97
N TYR A 105 -15.74 -9.91 14.36
CA TYR A 105 -14.85 -9.40 15.40
C TYR A 105 -15.38 -8.13 16.04
N VAL A 106 -14.83 -7.79 17.21
CA VAL A 106 -14.99 -6.49 17.84
C VAL A 106 -13.63 -5.97 18.22
N MET A 107 -13.34 -4.74 17.80
CA MET A 107 -12.09 -4.05 18.08
C MET A 107 -12.36 -2.83 18.96
N THR A 108 -11.61 -2.68 20.04
CA THR A 108 -11.64 -1.52 20.94
C THR A 108 -10.24 -0.95 21.10
N LEU A 109 -10.09 0.33 20.73
CA LEU A 109 -8.85 1.10 20.90
C LEU A 109 -9.01 2.06 22.08
N ASN A 110 -8.26 1.84 23.15
CA ASN A 110 -8.20 2.74 24.29
C ASN A 110 -6.98 3.66 24.12
N ALA A 111 -7.19 4.80 23.48
CA ALA A 111 -6.09 5.73 23.16
C ALA A 111 -5.34 6.25 24.39
N GLY A 112 -6.00 6.41 25.54
CA GLY A 112 -5.38 6.88 26.79
C GLY A 112 -4.45 5.87 27.46
N GLU A 113 -4.69 4.57 27.25
CA GLU A 113 -3.91 3.48 27.85
C GLU A 113 -2.95 2.84 26.84
N TYR A 114 -2.95 3.30 25.59
CA TYR A 114 -2.23 2.68 24.47
C TYR A 114 -2.53 1.19 24.32
N THR A 115 -3.79 0.78 24.54
CA THR A 115 -4.21 -0.63 24.39
C THR A 115 -5.14 -0.82 23.19
N LEU A 116 -4.90 -1.89 22.44
CA LEU A 116 -5.74 -2.34 21.32
C LEU A 116 -6.22 -3.76 21.60
N ASN A 117 -7.51 -3.90 21.86
CA ASN A 117 -8.14 -5.19 22.16
C ASN A 117 -9.01 -5.63 20.99
N ILE A 118 -8.79 -6.84 20.50
CA ILE A 118 -9.52 -7.44 19.39
C ILE A 118 -10.10 -8.76 19.86
N LYS A 119 -11.43 -8.87 19.82
CA LYS A 119 -12.19 -10.08 20.18
C LYS A 119 -12.78 -10.68 18.92
N ILE A 120 -12.36 -11.89 18.56
CA ILE A 120 -12.80 -12.60 17.36
C ILE A 120 -13.96 -13.54 17.71
N GLU A 121 -15.01 -13.56 16.89
CA GLU A 121 -16.15 -14.46 17.07
C GLU A 121 -15.78 -15.93 16.85
N LEU A 122 -16.46 -16.83 17.58
CA LEU A 122 -16.22 -18.28 17.52
C LEU A 122 -16.44 -18.86 16.12
N VAL A 123 -17.36 -18.26 15.35
CA VAL A 123 -17.66 -18.62 13.95
C VAL A 123 -16.40 -18.57 13.09
N VAL A 124 -15.45 -17.69 13.41
CA VAL A 124 -14.24 -17.43 12.62
C VAL A 124 -12.96 -17.87 13.36
N LYS A 125 -13.07 -18.77 14.35
CA LYS A 125 -11.92 -19.26 15.16
C LYS A 125 -10.73 -19.76 14.32
N ARG A 126 -10.99 -20.35 13.15
CA ARG A 126 -9.94 -20.84 12.24
C ARG A 126 -9.05 -19.74 11.67
N MET A 127 -9.51 -18.48 11.67
CA MET A 127 -8.76 -17.33 11.18
C MET A 127 -7.96 -16.61 12.28
N PHE A 128 -8.00 -17.10 13.53
CA PHE A 128 -7.34 -16.46 14.67
C PHE A 128 -5.85 -16.20 14.42
N ASP A 129 -5.11 -17.22 13.98
CA ASP A 129 -3.66 -17.12 13.76
C ASP A 129 -3.31 -16.10 12.66
N GLU A 130 -4.14 -16.04 11.61
CA GLU A 130 -3.95 -15.09 10.51
C GLU A 130 -4.28 -13.65 10.94
N VAL A 131 -5.30 -13.48 11.77
CA VAL A 131 -5.64 -12.18 12.35
C VAL A 131 -4.54 -11.68 13.30
N ASP A 132 -4.01 -12.52 14.20
CA ASP A 132 -2.93 -12.12 15.12
C ASP A 132 -1.67 -11.69 14.35
N LYS A 133 -1.26 -12.45 13.32
CA LYS A 133 -0.14 -12.06 12.44
C LYS A 133 -0.40 -10.74 11.74
N LEU A 134 -1.60 -10.55 11.20
CA LEU A 134 -1.97 -9.33 10.47
C LEU A 134 -1.97 -8.10 11.38
N VAL A 135 -2.58 -8.21 12.56
CA VAL A 135 -2.65 -7.13 13.54
C VAL A 135 -1.24 -6.78 14.01
N ARG A 136 -0.40 -7.75 14.35
CA ARG A 136 1.00 -7.48 14.76
C ARG A 136 1.84 -6.85 13.67
N LYS A 137 1.57 -7.19 12.41
CA LYS A 137 2.27 -6.60 11.26
C LYS A 137 1.85 -5.14 11.02
N MET A 138 0.60 -4.79 11.30
CA MET A 138 0.03 -3.48 10.96
C MET A 138 -0.02 -2.50 12.13
N ALA A 139 -0.22 -3.00 13.35
CA ALA A 139 -0.38 -2.17 14.52
C ALA A 139 0.95 -1.51 14.91
N PRO A 140 0.92 -0.22 15.29
CA PRO A 140 2.08 0.47 15.83
C PRO A 140 2.67 -0.24 17.06
N SER A 141 3.99 -0.30 17.15
CA SER A 141 4.69 -0.99 18.25
C SER A 141 4.53 -0.33 19.63
N ASN A 142 3.99 0.89 19.68
CA ASN A 142 3.69 1.57 20.94
C ASN A 142 2.36 1.13 21.58
N LEU A 143 1.59 0.26 20.93
CA LEU A 143 0.35 -0.28 21.47
C LEU A 143 0.56 -1.64 22.13
N VAL A 144 -0.09 -1.86 23.28
CA VAL A 144 -0.27 -3.19 23.86
C VAL A 144 -1.44 -3.86 23.14
N ILE A 145 -1.16 -4.95 22.42
CA ILE A 145 -2.12 -5.65 21.57
C ILE A 145 -2.59 -6.92 22.26
N THR A 146 -3.90 -7.05 22.42
CA THR A 146 -4.55 -8.25 22.96
C THR A 146 -5.53 -8.80 21.93
N VAL A 147 -5.27 -10.01 21.41
CA VAL A 147 -6.16 -10.71 20.48
C VAL A 147 -6.73 -11.94 21.20
N GLU A 148 -8.05 -12.00 21.34
CA GLU A 148 -8.74 -13.05 22.09
C GLU A 148 -9.93 -13.60 21.31
N LEU A 149 -10.30 -14.86 21.56
CA LEU A 149 -11.57 -15.42 21.11
C LEU A 149 -12.69 -14.98 22.05
N ARG A 150 -13.82 -14.57 21.48
CA ARG A 150 -15.04 -14.28 22.23
C ARG A 150 -15.68 -15.59 22.66
N TYR A 151 -15.36 -16.06 23.86
CA TYR A 151 -15.99 -17.26 24.42
C TYR A 151 -17.50 -17.06 24.65
N ASN A 152 -18.27 -18.15 24.57
CA ASN A 152 -19.68 -18.15 24.93
C ASN A 152 -19.84 -17.72 26.39
N GLN A 153 -20.65 -16.70 26.64
CA GLN A 153 -20.96 -16.25 27.98
C GLN A 153 -22.01 -17.18 28.62
N HIS A 154 -22.00 -17.31 29.94
CA HIS A 154 -23.00 -18.12 30.63
C HIS A 154 -24.45 -17.68 30.31
N LEU A 155 -24.65 -16.39 30.03
CA LEU A 155 -25.91 -15.80 29.58
C LEU A 155 -26.37 -16.24 28.18
N THR A 156 -25.46 -16.61 27.28
CA THR A 156 -25.85 -17.19 25.99
C THR A 156 -26.19 -18.67 26.12
N LEU A 157 -25.53 -19.39 27.02
CA LEU A 157 -25.81 -20.80 27.33
C LEU A 157 -27.14 -20.98 28.10
N SER A 158 -27.58 -20.00 28.88
CA SER A 158 -28.82 -20.08 29.66
C SER A 158 -30.11 -20.14 28.82
N LYS A 159 -30.02 -19.93 27.50
CA LYS A 159 -31.13 -20.08 26.56
C LYS A 159 -31.38 -21.54 26.14
N PHE A 160 -30.42 -22.43 26.38
CA PHE A 160 -30.49 -23.84 26.03
C PHE A 160 -30.88 -24.68 27.25
N THR A 161 -31.61 -25.78 27.01
CA THR A 161 -31.98 -26.71 28.07
C THR A 161 -30.77 -27.55 28.51
N HIS A 162 -30.75 -28.00 29.77
CA HIS A 162 -29.68 -28.87 30.27
C HIS A 162 -29.51 -30.16 29.45
N ALA A 163 -30.58 -30.66 28.82
CA ALA A 163 -30.55 -31.83 27.95
C ALA A 163 -29.88 -31.56 26.59
N GLN A 164 -29.91 -30.32 26.09
CA GLN A 164 -29.20 -29.92 24.88
C GLN A 164 -27.72 -29.66 25.16
N LEU A 165 -27.40 -29.08 26.33
CA LEU A 165 -26.03 -28.80 26.75
C LEU A 165 -25.25 -30.07 27.16
N SER A 166 -25.94 -31.12 27.63
CA SER A 166 -25.30 -32.39 28.02
C SER A 166 -24.67 -33.17 26.87
N GLN A 167 -25.00 -32.82 25.62
CA GLN A 167 -24.42 -33.41 24.41
C GLN A 167 -23.03 -32.86 24.08
N TYR A 168 -22.64 -31.75 24.70
CA TYR A 168 -21.38 -31.05 24.45
C TYR A 168 -20.47 -31.11 25.67
N THR A 169 -19.17 -31.28 25.43
CA THR A 169 -18.17 -31.20 26.51
C THR A 169 -18.00 -29.75 26.98
N HIS A 170 -17.52 -29.55 28.22
CA HIS A 170 -17.22 -28.21 28.75
C HIS A 170 -16.31 -27.37 27.84
N LYS A 171 -15.39 -28.03 27.11
CA LYS A 171 -14.51 -27.37 26.13
C LYS A 171 -15.30 -26.90 24.91
N GLN A 172 -16.18 -27.74 24.38
CA GLN A 172 -17.06 -27.40 23.24
C GLN A 172 -18.04 -26.30 23.60
N LEU A 173 -18.65 -26.35 24.79
CA LEU A 173 -19.55 -25.30 25.27
C LEU A 173 -18.88 -23.93 25.35
N ARG A 174 -17.59 -23.90 25.69
CA ARG A 174 -16.80 -22.68 25.80
C ARG A 174 -16.30 -22.16 24.45
N GLU A 175 -15.93 -23.07 23.54
CA GLU A 175 -15.12 -22.75 22.35
C GLU A 175 -15.79 -23.00 20.99
N GLU A 176 -17.01 -23.54 20.95
CA GLU A 176 -17.75 -23.84 19.72
C GLU A 176 -19.06 -23.06 19.63
N VAL A 177 -19.52 -22.81 18.41
CA VAL A 177 -20.83 -22.19 18.16
C VAL A 177 -21.90 -23.24 18.39
N ILE A 178 -22.74 -23.03 19.39
CA ILE A 178 -23.87 -23.92 19.70
C ILE A 178 -25.09 -23.39 18.95
N SER A 179 -25.65 -24.21 18.06
CA SER A 179 -26.90 -23.92 17.32
C SER A 179 -28.03 -24.80 17.84
#